data_AF-A0A1E5K2N5-F1
#
_entry.id   AF-A0A1E5K2N5-F1
#
_cell.length_a   1.000
_cell.length_b   1.000
_cell.length_c   1.000
_cell.angle_alpha   90.00
_cell.angle_beta   90.00
_cell.angle_gamma   90.00
#
_symmetry.space_group_name_H-M   'P 1'
#
loop_
_entity.id
_entity.type
_entity.pdbx_description
1 polymer ?
#
loop_
_entity_poly.entity_id
_entity_poly.type
_entity_poly.pdbx_seq_one_letter_code
_entity_poly.pdbx_strand_id
1 'polypeptide(L)' 'MMTKVDKLNQQVEATRREMYAAYERNPKDPYVLHLSQTLDSLLNELTHALQEHTRRDVSRNL' A
#
# COMPACT_ATOMS: atom_id res chain seq x y z
N MET A 1 19.44 0.43 5.37
CA MET A 1 18.44 1.51 5.49
C MET A 1 17.19 1.05 4.77
N MET A 2 16.02 1.17 5.39
CA MET A 2 14.77 0.66 4.79
C MET A 2 14.27 1.61 3.70
N THR A 3 13.95 1.08 2.51
CA THR A 3 13.59 1.91 1.35
C THR A 3 12.17 2.47 1.46
N LYS A 4 11.82 3.47 0.63
CA LYS A 4 10.45 3.99 0.53
C LYS A 4 9.47 2.87 0.16
N VAL A 5 9.86 2.00 -0.78
CA VAL A 5 9.06 0.85 -1.22
C VAL A 5 8.83 -0.13 -0.07
N ASP A 6 9.87 -0.45 0.71
CA ASP A 6 9.72 -1.36 1.86
C ASP A 6 8.73 -0.81 2.89
N LYS A 7 8.77 0.50 3.14
CA LYS A 7 7.85 1.16 4.09
C LYS A 7 6.41 1.11 3.60
N LEU A 8 6.19 1.41 2.32
CA LEU A 8 4.86 1.33 1.71
C LEU A 8 4.32 -0.10 1.73
N ASN A 9 5.16 -1.09 1.41
CA ASN A 9 4.79 -2.51 1.51
C ASN A 9 4.36 -2.90 2.93
N GLN A 10 5.08 -2.47 3.96
CA GLN A 10 4.70 -2.76 5.35
C GLN A 10 3.36 -2.11 5.71
N GLN A 11 3.11 -0.88 5.28
CA GLN A 11 1.85 -0.19 5.53
C GLN A 11 0.68 -0.86 4.80
N VAL A 12 0.87 -1.26 3.54
CA VAL A 12 -0.13 -2.02 2.77
C VAL A 12 -0.51 -3.31 3.51
N GLU A 13 0.47 -4.09 3.97
CA GLU A 13 0.20 -5.34 4.68
C GLU A 13 -0.46 -5.15 6.04
N ALA A 14 -0.09 -4.10 6.78
CA ALA A 14 -0.74 -3.76 8.04
C ALA A 14 -2.22 -3.40 7.83
N THR A 15 -2.49 -2.46 6.91
CA THR A 15 -3.86 -2.01 6.58
C THR A 15 -4.70 -3.16 6.03
N ARG A 16 -4.13 -4.04 5.18
CA ARG A 16 -4.82 -5.21 4.64
C ARG A 16 -5.29 -6.15 5.75
N ARG A 17 -4.43 -6.45 6.74
CA ARG A 17 -4.79 -7.30 7.88
C ARG A 17 -5.86 -6.65 8.75
N GLU A 18 -5.75 -5.36 9.00
CA GLU A 18 -6.73 -4.61 9.79
C GLU A 18 -8.10 -4.57 9.10
N MET A 19 -8.13 -4.37 7.77
CA MET A 19 -9.35 -4.39 6.97
C MET A 19 -10.06 -5.75 7.07
N TYR A 20 -9.31 -6.86 6.96
CA TYR A 20 -9.90 -8.19 7.10
C TYR A 20 -10.43 -8.43 8.52
N ALA A 21 -9.70 -8.06 9.55
CA ALA A 21 -10.17 -8.19 10.93
C ALA A 21 -11.45 -7.36 11.18
N ALA A 22 -11.53 -6.14 10.63
CA ALA A 22 -12.72 -5.30 10.71
C ALA A 22 -13.90 -5.92 9.93
N TYR A 23 -13.65 -6.48 8.74
CA TYR A 23 -14.65 -7.14 7.92
C TYR A 23 -15.23 -8.39 8.60
N GLU A 24 -14.38 -9.25 9.17
CA GLU A 24 -14.80 -10.44 9.92
C GLU A 24 -15.69 -10.08 11.11
N ARG A 25 -15.39 -8.97 11.80
CA ARG A 25 -16.19 -8.49 12.93
C ARG A 25 -17.54 -7.94 12.47
N ASN A 26 -17.54 -7.05 11.47
CA ASN A 26 -18.76 -6.49 10.91
C ASN A 26 -18.52 -5.99 9.47
N PRO A 27 -18.99 -6.71 8.45
CA PRO A 27 -18.83 -6.32 7.05
C PRO A 27 -19.46 -4.98 6.66
N LYS A 28 -20.43 -4.49 7.45
CA LYS A 28 -21.15 -3.24 7.21
C LYS A 28 -20.61 -2.07 8.04
N ASP A 29 -19.55 -2.28 8.80
CA ASP A 29 -18.90 -1.22 9.57
C ASP A 29 -18.32 -0.17 8.59
N PRO A 30 -18.68 1.12 8.70
CA PRO A 30 -18.09 2.18 7.88
C PRO A 30 -16.57 2.23 7.95
N TYR A 31 -15.98 1.69 9.02
CA TYR A 31 -14.54 1.57 9.17
C TYR A 31 -13.91 0.63 8.13
N VAL A 32 -14.60 -0.42 7.69
CA VAL A 32 -14.13 -1.30 6.61
C VAL A 32 -13.99 -0.51 5.31
N LEU A 33 -14.96 0.34 4.99
CA LEU A 33 -14.90 1.20 3.81
C LEU A 33 -13.72 2.16 3.90
N HIS A 34 -13.51 2.79 5.05
CA HIS A 34 -12.36 3.67 5.28
C HIS A 34 -11.01 2.96 5.10
N LEU A 35 -10.87 1.75 5.65
CA LEU A 35 -9.68 0.93 5.48
C LEU A 35 -9.46 0.52 4.01
N SER A 36 -10.51 0.22 3.25
CA SER A 36 -10.40 -0.09 1.83
C SER A 36 -9.87 1.10 1.01
N GLN A 37 -10.36 2.31 1.28
CA GLN A 37 -9.92 3.52 0.59
C GLN A 37 -8.47 3.88 0.94
N THR A 38 -8.08 3.63 2.19
CA THR A 38 -6.71 3.81 2.66
C THR A 38 -5.78 2.80 1.99
N LEU A 39 -6.20 1.54 1.90
CA LEU A 39 -5.45 0.48 1.20
C LEU A 39 -5.27 0.81 -0.28
N ASP A 40 -6.32 1.27 -0.97
CA ASP A 40 -6.24 1.70 -2.37
C ASP A 40 -5.25 2.86 -2.57
N SER A 41 -5.26 3.83 -1.67
CA SER A 41 -4.32 4.96 -1.71
C SER A 41 -2.87 4.50 -1.55
N LEU A 42 -2.60 3.61 -0.58
CA LEU A 42 -1.28 3.04 -0.36
C LEU A 42 -0.78 2.20 -1.54
N LEU A 43 -1.67 1.42 -2.18
CA LEU A 43 -1.35 0.63 -3.37
C LEU A 43 -0.98 1.53 -4.56
N ASN A 44 -1.69 2.65 -4.74
CA ASN A 44 -1.35 3.63 -5.76
C ASN A 44 0.02 4.27 -5.49
N GLU A 45 0.29 4.68 -4.25
CA GLU A 45 1.59 5.24 -3.86
C GLU A 45 2.73 4.24 -4.05
N LEU A 46 2.52 2.98 -3.68
CA LEU A 46 3.47 1.90 -3.89
C LEU A 46 3.75 1.69 -5.38
N THR A 47 2.70 1.65 -6.21
CA THR A 47 2.82 1.51 -7.65
C THR A 47 3.65 2.65 -8.25
N HIS A 48 3.37 3.89 -7.84
CA HIS A 48 4.16 5.05 -8.25
C HIS A 48 5.62 4.95 -7.81
N ALA A 49 5.88 4.57 -6.57
CA ALA A 49 7.23 4.41 -6.04
C ALA A 49 8.04 3.33 -6.78
N LEU A 50 7.41 2.21 -7.13
CA LEU A 50 8.02 1.15 -7.92
C LEU A 50 8.34 1.62 -9.35
N GLN A 51 7.42 2.33 -10.00
CA GLN A 51 7.64 2.88 -11.34
C GLN A 51 8.79 3.90 -11.37
N GLU A 52 8.88 4.77 -10.37
CA GLU A 52 9.99 5.71 -10.25
C GLU A 52 11.33 5.00 -10.06
N HIS A 53 11.37 3.92 -9.26
CA HIS A 53 12.56 3.11 -9.09
C HIS A 53 13.01 2.51 -10.43
N THR A 54 12.11 1.83 -11.14
CA THR A 54 12.40 1.23 -12.44
C THR A 54 12.88 2.25 -13.46
N ARG A 55 12.26 3.44 -13.54
CA ARG A 55 12.70 4.51 -14.46
C ARG A 55 14.10 5.02 -14.13
N ARG A 56 14.42 5.22 -12.85
CA ARG A 56 15.76 5.66 -12.43
C ARG A 56 16.84 4.63 -12.75
N ASP A 57 16.52 3.35 -12.61
CA ASP A 57 17.45 2.27 -12.91
C ASP A 57 17.71 2.15 -14.42
N VAL A 58 16.70 2.34 -15.27
CA VAL A 58 16.89 2.41 -16.73
C VAL A 58 17.74 3.63 -17.13
N SER A 59 17.46 4.83 -16.59
CA SER A 59 18.21 6.04 -16.92
C SER A 59 19.66 6.06 -16.44
N ARG A 60 20.06 5.22 -15.47
CA ARG A 60 21.47 5.09 -15.05
C ARG A 60 22.29 4.15 -15.92
N ASN A 61 21.65 3.32 -16.75
CA ASN A 61 22.30 2.32 -17.59
C ASN A 61 22.43 2.74 -19.06
N LEU A 62 22.06 3.99 -19.38
CA LEU A 62 22.27 4.66 -20.67
C LEU A 62 23.36 5.73 -20.53
#